data_AF-A0A2E6Y706-F1
#
_entry.id   AF-A0A2E6Y706-F1
#
_cell.length_a   1.000
_cell.length_b   1.000
_cell.length_c   1.000
_cell.angle_alpha   90.00
_cell.angle_beta   90.00
_cell.angle_gamma   90.00
#
_symmetry.space_group_name_H-M   'P 1'
#
loop_
_entity.id
_entity.type
_entity.pdbx_description
1 polymer ?
#
loop_
_entity_poly.entity_id
_entity_poly.type
_entity_poly.pdbx_seq_one_letter_code
_entity_poly.pdbx_strand_id
1 'polypeptide(L)'
;MALHPRFSGMPHPEDERLRAVLDQAHVIAPQSVPVVDRATGKTVYIQKYGPTQANTGPTVYAPATDNSGYFMSYRFQPNNNCYNYSCDIASNSFAQPGRANGIFLNFPPTGTAVVTGAQADGLQWIGTTYPSSSYLNSSSGHPVCLLISDADTSLGWPGDYHWVRFDQKSQSWSQKDGGDQVTDFDFAGNPISDPATSNWTVNQGPTAQSSGKDVVANYAFYGYLFVPHSGVGIL
;
A
#
# COMPACT_ATOMS: atom_id res chain seq x y z
N MET A 1 -24.40 -20.48 3.95
CA MET A 1 -23.55 -20.66 5.15
C MET A 1 -22.57 -19.51 5.15
N ALA A 2 -22.79 -18.48 5.97
CA ALA A 2 -22.00 -17.24 5.94
C ALA A 2 -20.79 -17.38 6.88
N LEU A 3 -19.60 -17.53 6.30
CA LEU A 3 -18.33 -17.46 7.02
C LEU A 3 -18.00 -15.98 7.28
N HIS A 4 -18.20 -15.54 8.52
CA HIS A 4 -17.60 -14.31 9.02
C HIS A 4 -16.16 -14.65 9.46
N PRO A 5 -15.13 -13.98 8.94
CA PRO A 5 -13.80 -14.09 9.52
C PRO A 5 -13.85 -13.54 10.95
N ARG A 6 -13.55 -14.38 11.95
CA ARG A 6 -13.29 -13.97 13.33
C ARG A 6 -11.80 -13.71 13.45
N PHE A 7 -11.40 -12.48 13.76
CA PHE A 7 -10.07 -12.23 14.29
C PHE A 7 -10.01 -12.81 15.70
N SER A 8 -9.19 -13.85 15.90
CA SER A 8 -9.00 -14.50 17.20
C SER A 8 -7.90 -13.81 17.99
N GLY A 9 -8.32 -13.05 18.99
CA GLY A 9 -7.56 -12.75 20.20
C GLY A 9 -8.59 -12.46 21.27
N MET A 10 -9.22 -13.49 21.86
CA MET A 10 -10.05 -13.27 23.04
C MET A 10 -9.12 -13.03 24.23
N PRO A 11 -9.19 -11.86 24.91
CA PRO A 11 -8.55 -11.68 26.19
C PRO A 11 -9.12 -12.68 27.19
N HIS A 12 -8.30 -13.12 28.14
CA HIS A 12 -8.76 -14.00 29.22
C HIS A 12 -9.93 -13.33 29.97
N PRO A 13 -11.00 -14.05 30.36
CA PRO A 13 -12.19 -13.48 30.98
C PRO A 13 -11.94 -12.66 32.25
N GLU A 14 -10.80 -12.88 32.91
CA GLU A 14 -10.38 -12.23 34.17
C GLU A 14 -9.31 -11.13 33.96
N ASP A 15 -8.98 -10.76 32.72
CA ASP A 15 -8.02 -9.68 32.47
C ASP A 15 -8.69 -8.30 32.57
N GLU A 16 -8.80 -7.80 33.81
CA GLU A 16 -9.42 -6.50 34.12
C GLU A 16 -8.70 -5.31 33.45
N ARG A 17 -7.43 -5.46 33.05
CA ARG A 17 -6.63 -4.38 32.42
C ARG A 17 -7.09 -4.11 30.99
N LEU A 18 -7.55 -5.13 30.27
CA LEU A 18 -8.07 -5.02 28.90
C LEU A 18 -9.56 -4.71 28.85
N ARG A 19 -10.34 -5.10 29.87
CA ARG A 19 -11.77 -4.75 29.97
C ARG A 19 -12.00 -3.23 30.02
N ALA A 20 -11.18 -2.49 30.77
CA ALA A 20 -11.27 -1.03 30.85
C ALA A 20 -10.96 -0.30 29.52
N VAL A 21 -10.16 -0.91 28.64
CA VAL A 21 -9.82 -0.35 27.32
C VAL A 21 -10.95 -0.56 26.32
N LEU A 22 -11.70 -1.66 26.43
CA LEU A 22 -12.85 -1.95 25.56
C LEU A 22 -14.04 -1.02 25.82
N ASP A 23 -14.30 -0.66 27.08
CA ASP A 23 -15.36 0.31 27.44
C ASP A 23 -15.05 1.74 26.96
N GLN A 24 -13.78 2.07 26.73
CA GLN A 24 -13.36 3.36 26.16
C GLN A 24 -13.10 3.31 24.65
N ALA A 25 -13.08 2.12 24.04
CA ALA A 25 -12.92 1.94 22.62
C ALA A 25 -14.20 2.38 21.90
N HIS A 26 -14.35 3.68 21.70
CA HIS A 26 -15.26 4.21 20.69
C HIS A 26 -14.86 3.59 19.36
N VAL A 27 -15.67 2.64 18.89
CA VAL A 27 -15.69 2.24 17.48
C VAL A 27 -16.19 3.46 16.72
N ILE A 28 -15.29 4.36 16.37
CA ILE A 28 -15.59 5.46 15.46
C ILE A 28 -15.84 4.79 14.11
N ALA A 29 -17.11 4.74 13.70
CA ALA A 29 -17.48 4.28 12.37
C ALA A 29 -16.65 5.06 11.33
N PRO A 30 -16.18 4.40 10.25
CA PRO A 30 -15.42 5.09 9.22
C PRO A 30 -16.21 6.28 8.67
N GLN A 31 -15.51 7.36 8.37
CA GLN A 31 -16.08 8.45 7.58
C GLN A 31 -16.20 7.98 6.13
N SER A 32 -17.31 8.29 5.47
CA SER A 32 -17.48 8.05 4.04
C SER A 32 -17.07 9.30 3.25
N VAL A 33 -16.17 9.11 2.29
CA VAL A 33 -15.67 10.15 1.39
C VAL A 33 -16.33 9.96 0.02
N PRO A 34 -17.12 10.93 -0.48
CA PRO A 34 -17.73 10.83 -1.80
C PRO A 34 -16.71 11.07 -2.91
N VAL A 35 -16.67 10.19 -3.89
CA VAL A 35 -15.87 10.29 -5.11
C VAL A 35 -16.79 10.12 -6.32
N VAL A 36 -16.68 10.98 -7.32
CA VAL A 36 -17.41 10.80 -8.58
C VAL A 36 -16.59 9.92 -9.52
N ASP A 37 -17.10 8.74 -9.84
CA ASP A 37 -16.50 7.84 -10.84
C ASP A 37 -16.54 8.51 -12.22
N ARG A 38 -15.37 8.69 -12.83
CA ARG A 38 -15.24 9.31 -14.15
C ARG A 38 -15.85 8.47 -15.27
N ALA A 39 -15.87 7.15 -15.12
CA ALA A 39 -16.40 6.26 -16.14
C ALA A 39 -17.93 6.25 -16.17
N THR A 40 -18.57 6.29 -14.99
CA THR A 40 -20.03 6.15 -14.87
C THR A 40 -20.77 7.42 -14.46
N GLY A 41 -20.05 8.44 -13.98
CA GLY A 41 -20.62 9.66 -13.40
C GLY A 41 -21.29 9.46 -12.04
N LYS A 42 -21.23 8.25 -11.46
CA LYS A 42 -21.88 7.93 -10.18
C LYS A 42 -21.00 8.31 -9.01
N THR A 43 -21.63 8.76 -7.92
CA THR A 43 -20.96 8.95 -6.63
C THR A 43 -20.74 7.61 -5.94
N VAL A 44 -19.49 7.29 -5.66
CA VAL A 44 -19.03 6.13 -4.87
C VAL A 44 -18.55 6.66 -3.51
N TYR A 45 -18.87 5.94 -2.42
CA TYR A 45 -18.50 6.33 -1.06
C TYR A 45 -17.37 5.45 -0.55
N ILE A 46 -16.18 6.03 -0.38
CA ILE A 46 -14.98 5.34 0.10
C ILE A 46 -14.88 5.45 1.61
N GLN A 47 -14.59 4.34 2.29
CA GLN A 47 -14.44 4.32 3.75
C GLN A 47 -13.07 4.84 4.18
N LYS A 48 -13.06 5.71 5.19
CA LYS A 48 -11.86 6.28 5.80
C LYS A 48 -11.90 6.07 7.31
N TYR A 49 -10.93 5.32 7.82
CA TYR A 49 -10.88 4.79 9.18
C TYR A 49 -10.07 5.63 10.17
N GLY A 50 -9.58 6.80 9.73
CA GLY A 50 -8.79 7.71 10.56
C GLY A 50 -8.40 8.99 9.81
N PRO A 51 -7.83 9.99 10.51
CA PRO A 51 -7.29 11.19 9.87
C PRO A 51 -6.14 10.83 8.92
N THR A 52 -5.94 11.61 7.87
CA THR A 52 -4.76 11.44 7.02
C THR A 52 -3.52 11.93 7.76
N GLN A 53 -2.45 11.12 7.76
CA GLN A 53 -1.11 11.55 8.13
C GLN A 53 -0.24 11.52 6.88
N ALA A 54 0.53 12.58 6.66
CA ALA A 54 1.40 12.72 5.51
C ALA A 54 2.68 13.42 5.94
N ASN A 55 3.80 12.95 5.43
CA ASN A 55 5.08 13.60 5.59
C ASN A 55 5.44 14.33 4.29
N THR A 56 5.92 15.56 4.43
CA THR A 56 6.29 16.45 3.31
C THR A 56 7.79 16.71 3.25
N GLY A 57 8.56 16.07 4.14
CA GLY A 57 10.01 16.14 4.17
C GLY A 57 10.66 14.90 3.55
N PRO A 58 12.00 14.87 3.47
CA PRO A 58 12.73 13.71 2.97
C PRO A 58 12.37 12.43 3.72
N THR A 59 12.07 11.38 2.96
CA THR A 59 11.70 10.06 3.48
C THR A 59 12.85 9.43 4.25
N VAL A 60 12.50 8.64 5.25
CA VAL A 60 13.43 7.87 6.07
C VAL A 60 12.81 6.53 6.40
N TYR A 61 13.62 5.48 6.36
CA TYR A 61 13.20 4.19 6.88
C TYR A 61 13.11 4.26 8.41
N ALA A 62 11.93 4.58 8.92
CA ALA A 62 11.63 4.63 10.35
C ALA A 62 10.25 4.02 10.65
N PRO A 63 10.03 2.71 10.39
CA PRO A 63 8.71 2.08 10.47
C PRO A 63 7.89 2.40 11.72
N ALA A 64 8.55 2.46 12.88
CA ALA A 64 7.90 2.71 14.17
C ALA A 64 7.29 4.12 14.31
N THR A 65 7.85 5.11 13.63
CA THR A 65 7.47 6.52 13.78
C THR A 65 6.94 7.15 12.51
N ASP A 66 7.13 6.51 11.35
CA ASP A 66 6.69 7.00 10.05
C ASP A 66 5.18 7.26 10.03
N ASN A 67 4.78 8.46 9.59
CA ASN A 67 3.43 9.00 9.67
C ASN A 67 2.73 8.74 11.02
N SER A 68 3.41 9.10 12.12
CA SER A 68 2.93 8.86 13.50
C SER A 68 2.75 7.37 13.82
N GLY A 69 3.50 6.48 13.16
CA GLY A 69 3.43 5.03 13.33
C GLY A 69 2.23 4.37 12.63
N TYR A 70 1.50 5.10 11.77
CA TYR A 70 0.24 4.60 11.20
C TYR A 70 0.42 3.39 10.29
N PHE A 71 1.59 3.23 9.67
CA PHE A 71 1.90 2.07 8.84
C PHE A 71 2.13 0.77 9.63
N MET A 72 2.42 0.87 10.93
CA MET A 72 2.78 -0.25 11.80
C MET A 72 1.78 -0.50 12.94
N SER A 73 1.00 0.50 13.33
CA SER A 73 0.01 0.34 14.40
C SER A 73 -1.15 -0.57 13.98
N TYR A 74 -1.53 -1.52 14.83
CA TYR A 74 -2.61 -2.47 14.53
C TYR A 74 -3.94 -1.79 14.11
N ARG A 75 -4.19 -0.57 14.62
CA ARG A 75 -5.41 0.20 14.36
C ARG A 75 -5.47 0.74 12.93
N PHE A 76 -4.33 1.15 12.38
CA PHE A 76 -4.25 1.87 11.11
C PHE A 76 -3.59 1.05 10.00
N GLN A 77 -2.71 0.11 10.35
CA GLN A 77 -1.95 -0.75 9.44
C GLN A 77 -2.84 -1.44 8.38
N PRO A 78 -4.02 -2.03 8.72
CA PRO A 78 -4.84 -2.70 7.71
C PRO A 78 -5.44 -1.75 6.65
N ASN A 79 -5.46 -0.44 6.94
CA ASN A 79 -6.08 0.58 6.09
C ASN A 79 -5.06 1.42 5.32
N ASN A 80 -3.77 1.09 5.41
CA ASN A 80 -2.70 1.79 4.70
C ASN A 80 -1.85 0.72 4.02
N ASN A 81 -1.90 0.62 2.70
CA ASN A 81 -1.23 -0.43 1.92
C ASN A 81 0.13 0.01 1.36
N CYS A 82 0.69 -0.76 0.42
CA CYS A 82 1.94 -0.46 -0.29
C CYS A 82 1.92 0.92 -0.98
N TYR A 83 0.79 1.33 -1.55
CA TYR A 83 0.66 2.61 -2.24
C TYR A 83 0.64 3.79 -1.26
N ASN A 84 -0.09 3.65 -0.15
CA ASN A 84 -0.06 4.60 0.97
C ASN A 84 1.36 4.79 1.51
N TYR A 85 2.03 3.68 1.79
CA TYR A 85 3.40 3.68 2.31
C TYR A 85 4.36 4.36 1.33
N SER A 86 4.27 3.99 0.05
CA SER A 86 5.16 4.49 -0.98
C SER A 86 4.96 5.97 -1.29
N CYS A 87 3.75 6.50 -1.13
CA CYS A 87 3.51 7.94 -1.24
C CYS A 87 3.87 8.72 0.04
N ASP A 88 4.31 8.03 1.09
CA ASP A 88 4.50 8.59 2.44
C ASP A 88 3.24 9.29 2.99
N ILE A 89 2.08 8.69 2.73
CA ILE A 89 0.76 9.18 3.15
C ILE A 89 -0.10 8.03 3.70
N ALA A 90 -0.31 8.03 5.01
CA ALA A 90 -1.30 7.18 5.67
C ALA A 90 -2.71 7.81 5.55
N SER A 91 -3.41 7.52 4.44
CA SER A 91 -4.75 8.05 4.17
C SER A 91 -5.85 7.39 5.00
N ASN A 92 -5.57 6.21 5.58
CA ASN A 92 -6.51 5.36 6.32
C ASN A 92 -7.73 4.93 5.50
N SER A 93 -7.58 4.72 4.20
CA SER A 93 -8.67 4.35 3.29
C SER A 93 -8.31 3.18 2.37
N PHE A 94 -7.13 2.58 2.51
CA PHE A 94 -6.58 1.57 1.62
C PHE A 94 -6.47 2.11 0.19
N ALA A 95 -5.59 3.10 0.00
CA ALA A 95 -5.58 3.92 -1.19
C ALA A 95 -5.35 3.11 -2.46
N GLN A 96 -5.98 3.54 -3.54
CA GLN A 96 -5.81 2.94 -4.86
C GLN A 96 -5.40 4.06 -5.84
N PRO A 97 -4.42 3.80 -6.74
CA PRO A 97 -4.00 4.77 -7.74
C PRO A 97 -5.17 5.36 -8.53
N GLY A 98 -5.34 6.67 -8.48
CA GLY A 98 -6.36 7.43 -9.20
C GLY A 98 -7.73 7.49 -8.51
N ARG A 99 -7.95 6.77 -7.40
CA ARG A 99 -9.28 6.68 -6.77
C ARG A 99 -9.75 7.98 -6.17
N ALA A 100 -8.86 8.81 -5.62
CA ALA A 100 -9.21 10.17 -5.19
C ALA A 100 -9.75 11.03 -6.34
N ASN A 101 -9.31 10.70 -7.55
CA ASN A 101 -9.60 11.40 -8.77
C ASN A 101 -10.73 10.74 -9.58
N GLY A 102 -11.42 9.72 -9.04
CA GLY A 102 -12.53 9.05 -9.72
C GLY A 102 -12.09 8.06 -10.79
N ILE A 103 -10.83 7.63 -10.80
CA ILE A 103 -10.34 6.54 -11.64
C ILE A 103 -10.33 5.27 -10.80
N PHE A 104 -11.10 4.27 -11.23
CA PHE A 104 -11.17 2.97 -10.58
C PHE A 104 -10.45 1.94 -11.46
N LEU A 105 -9.46 1.26 -10.89
CA LEU A 105 -8.72 0.22 -11.59
C LEU A 105 -9.62 -0.98 -11.85
N ASN A 106 -9.57 -1.49 -13.08
CA ASN A 106 -10.12 -2.80 -13.40
C ASN A 106 -9.18 -3.88 -12.86
N PHE A 107 -9.75 -5.03 -12.49
CA PHE A 107 -8.99 -6.22 -12.12
C PHE A 107 -9.08 -7.28 -13.23
N PRO A 108 -7.94 -7.84 -13.68
CA PRO A 108 -6.57 -7.58 -13.23
C PRO A 108 -6.05 -6.16 -13.55
N PRO A 109 -5.26 -5.55 -12.64
CA PRO A 109 -4.64 -4.27 -12.91
C PRO A 109 -3.56 -4.44 -13.99
N THR A 110 -3.48 -3.50 -14.92
CA THR A 110 -2.34 -3.38 -15.83
C THR A 110 -1.41 -2.28 -15.34
N GLY A 111 -0.10 -2.41 -15.56
CA GLY A 111 0.83 -1.36 -15.17
C GLY A 111 0.51 0.00 -15.78
N THR A 112 0.01 0.02 -17.03
CA THR A 112 -0.42 1.25 -17.69
C THR A 112 -1.59 1.92 -16.95
N ALA A 113 -2.60 1.14 -16.54
CA ALA A 113 -3.73 1.67 -15.78
C ALA A 113 -3.31 2.17 -14.40
N VAL A 114 -2.42 1.42 -13.73
CA VAL A 114 -1.86 1.80 -12.42
C VAL A 114 -1.07 3.10 -12.52
N VAL A 115 -0.18 3.24 -13.50
CA VAL A 115 0.57 4.49 -13.75
C VAL A 115 -0.37 5.64 -14.07
N THR A 116 -1.38 5.43 -14.92
CA THR A 116 -2.37 6.46 -15.26
C THR A 116 -3.09 6.97 -14.01
N GLY A 117 -3.51 6.05 -13.13
CA GLY A 117 -4.12 6.40 -11.84
C GLY A 117 -3.15 7.17 -10.93
N ALA A 118 -1.92 6.69 -10.80
CA ALA A 118 -0.89 7.32 -9.98
C ALA A 118 -0.55 8.74 -10.46
N GLN A 119 -0.49 8.95 -11.77
CA GLN A 119 -0.29 10.27 -12.36
C GLN A 119 -1.46 11.21 -12.12
N ALA A 120 -2.70 10.70 -12.13
CA ALA A 120 -3.87 11.50 -11.76
C ALA A 120 -3.82 11.96 -10.29
N ASP A 121 -3.22 11.16 -9.40
CA ASP A 121 -2.98 11.54 -8.01
C ASP A 121 -1.80 12.52 -7.85
N GLY A 122 -0.95 12.65 -8.87
CA GLY A 122 0.16 13.62 -8.91
C GLY A 122 1.57 13.01 -9.00
N LEU A 123 1.71 11.69 -9.05
CA LEU A 123 3.01 11.04 -9.25
C LEU A 123 3.53 11.32 -10.67
N GLN A 124 4.85 11.33 -10.82
CA GLN A 124 5.50 11.63 -12.10
C GLN A 124 6.23 10.39 -12.60
N TRP A 125 5.95 9.95 -13.83
CA TRP A 125 6.71 8.87 -14.45
C TRP A 125 8.15 9.30 -14.69
N ILE A 126 9.13 8.53 -14.22
CA ILE A 126 10.56 8.84 -14.39
C ILE A 126 11.33 7.79 -15.19
N GLY A 127 10.64 6.74 -15.67
CA GLY A 127 11.18 5.78 -16.63
C GLY A 127 11.36 4.37 -16.07
N THR A 128 11.99 3.52 -16.88
CA THR A 128 12.29 2.12 -16.56
C THR A 128 13.75 1.88 -16.19
N THR A 129 14.55 2.94 -16.15
CA THR A 129 15.95 2.91 -15.71
C THR A 129 16.02 3.32 -14.25
N TYR A 130 16.98 2.75 -13.51
CA TYR A 130 17.21 3.10 -12.11
C TYR A 130 17.27 4.62 -11.91
N PRO A 131 16.62 5.18 -10.88
CA PRO A 131 16.57 6.63 -10.69
C PRO A 131 17.97 7.24 -10.59
N SER A 132 18.20 8.31 -11.33
CA SER A 132 19.46 9.05 -11.31
C SER A 132 19.69 9.71 -9.94
N SER A 133 20.93 10.10 -9.68
CA SER A 133 21.31 10.78 -8.44
C SER A 133 20.52 12.08 -8.19
N SER A 134 20.02 12.75 -9.23
CA SER A 134 19.18 13.93 -9.07
C SER A 134 17.82 13.61 -8.47
N TYR A 135 17.25 12.44 -8.76
CA TYR A 135 16.01 11.98 -8.14
C TYR A 135 16.27 11.45 -6.72
N LEU A 136 17.31 10.62 -6.54
CA LEU A 136 17.64 10.02 -5.24
C LEU A 136 17.96 11.07 -4.16
N ASN A 137 18.59 12.18 -4.56
CA ASN A 137 18.98 13.28 -3.65
C ASN A 137 18.02 14.48 -3.71
N SER A 138 16.85 14.34 -4.33
CA SER A 138 15.93 15.47 -4.51
C SER A 138 15.28 15.90 -3.19
N SER A 139 15.36 17.17 -2.80
CA SER A 139 14.57 17.65 -1.65
C SER A 139 13.08 17.80 -1.96
N SER A 140 12.69 17.72 -3.25
CA SER A 140 11.32 18.00 -3.70
C SER A 140 10.40 16.77 -3.76
N GLY A 141 10.89 15.60 -3.39
CA GLY A 141 10.15 14.35 -3.47
C GLY A 141 11.07 13.13 -3.40
N HIS A 142 10.50 11.95 -3.57
CA HIS A 142 11.24 10.68 -3.54
C HIS A 142 10.80 9.74 -4.66
N PRO A 143 11.70 8.88 -5.17
CA PRO A 143 11.34 7.80 -6.08
C PRO A 143 10.50 6.71 -5.44
N VAL A 144 9.67 6.08 -6.25
CA VAL A 144 8.97 4.83 -5.96
C VAL A 144 9.11 3.89 -7.16
N CYS A 145 9.05 2.58 -6.91
CA CYS A 145 9.04 1.55 -7.92
C CYS A 145 7.67 0.88 -7.97
N LEU A 146 7.13 0.70 -9.17
CA LEU A 146 5.93 -0.09 -9.44
C LEU A 146 6.31 -1.48 -9.94
N LEU A 147 5.71 -2.49 -9.32
CA LEU A 147 5.76 -3.88 -9.74
C LEU A 147 4.34 -4.37 -10.06
N ILE A 148 4.20 -5.26 -11.04
CA ILE A 148 2.91 -5.82 -11.47
C ILE A 148 2.96 -7.34 -11.40
N SER A 149 1.96 -7.94 -10.79
CA SER A 149 1.71 -9.38 -10.85
C SER A 149 0.54 -9.62 -11.79
N ASP A 150 0.79 -10.33 -12.89
CA ASP A 150 -0.27 -10.72 -13.82
C ASP A 150 -1.24 -11.72 -13.15
N ALA A 151 -2.49 -11.72 -13.59
CA ALA A 151 -3.45 -12.72 -13.13
C ALA A 151 -3.02 -14.13 -13.54
N ASP A 152 -3.22 -15.08 -12.64
CA ASP A 152 -3.12 -16.52 -12.93
C ASP A 152 -4.45 -17.19 -12.57
N THR A 153 -5.32 -17.31 -13.56
CA THR A 153 -6.62 -17.95 -13.41
C THR A 153 -6.53 -19.43 -13.07
N SER A 154 -5.40 -20.09 -13.35
CA SER A 154 -5.20 -21.51 -13.00
C SER A 154 -4.98 -21.71 -11.49
N LEU A 155 -4.53 -20.66 -10.80
CA LEU A 155 -4.31 -20.62 -9.36
C LEU A 155 -5.36 -19.78 -8.61
N GLY A 156 -6.28 -19.13 -9.33
CA GLY A 156 -7.23 -18.19 -8.76
C GLY A 156 -6.59 -16.87 -8.30
N TRP A 157 -5.43 -16.51 -8.87
CA TRP A 157 -4.78 -15.24 -8.60
C TRP A 157 -5.37 -14.14 -9.51
N PRO A 158 -5.98 -13.09 -8.96
CA PRO A 158 -6.68 -12.07 -9.74
C PRO A 158 -5.74 -11.05 -10.41
N GLY A 159 -4.43 -11.15 -10.18
CA GLY A 159 -3.46 -10.12 -10.51
C GLY A 159 -3.42 -9.03 -9.45
N ASP A 160 -2.28 -8.37 -9.33
CA ASP A 160 -2.04 -7.33 -8.31
C ASP A 160 -0.93 -6.37 -8.74
N TYR A 161 -0.69 -5.34 -7.95
CA TYR A 161 0.46 -4.46 -8.08
C TYR A 161 1.10 -4.20 -6.71
N HIS A 162 2.38 -3.87 -6.72
CA HIS A 162 3.14 -3.57 -5.51
C HIS A 162 3.99 -2.33 -5.70
N TRP A 163 4.21 -1.59 -4.61
CA TRP A 163 4.96 -0.35 -4.61
C TRP A 163 6.10 -0.42 -3.59
N VAL A 164 7.25 0.10 -3.99
CA VAL A 164 8.47 0.16 -3.17
C VAL A 164 8.93 1.61 -3.10
N ARG A 165 9.25 2.12 -1.91
CA ARG A 165 9.68 3.49 -1.67
C ARG A 165 11.20 3.58 -1.60
N PHE A 166 11.77 4.65 -2.14
CA PHE A 166 13.14 5.03 -1.81
C PHE A 166 13.14 5.96 -0.58
N ASP A 167 13.83 5.55 0.47
CA ASP A 167 14.04 6.33 1.69
C ASP A 167 15.32 7.16 1.58
N GLN A 168 15.17 8.46 1.37
CA GLN A 168 16.27 9.34 1.01
C GLN A 168 17.31 9.51 2.12
N LYS A 169 16.89 9.52 3.39
CA LYS A 169 17.84 9.68 4.50
C LYS A 169 18.65 8.42 4.77
N SER A 170 18.04 7.24 4.62
CA SER A 170 18.73 5.96 4.79
C SER A 170 19.41 5.48 3.49
N GLN A 171 19.14 6.12 2.35
CA GLN A 171 19.64 5.75 1.03
C GLN A 171 19.34 4.27 0.71
N SER A 172 18.13 3.84 1.04
CA SER A 172 17.67 2.45 0.96
C SER A 172 16.29 2.37 0.33
N TRP A 173 15.92 1.21 -0.20
CA TRP A 173 14.55 0.94 -0.61
C TRP A 173 13.82 0.17 0.48
N SER A 174 12.52 0.42 0.60
CA SER A 174 11.65 -0.21 1.58
C SER A 174 10.27 -0.44 1.01
N GLN A 175 9.55 -1.39 1.58
CA GLN A 175 8.25 -1.82 1.09
C GLN A 175 7.31 -2.16 2.25
N LYS A 176 6.04 -2.26 1.89
CA LYS A 176 5.00 -2.76 2.78
C LYS A 176 4.10 -3.70 2.00
N ASP A 177 4.05 -4.96 2.39
CA ASP A 177 3.17 -5.94 1.75
C ASP A 177 1.76 -5.87 2.34
N GLY A 178 0.84 -5.17 1.66
CA GLY A 178 -0.56 -5.07 2.09
C GLY A 178 -0.73 -4.72 3.57
N GLY A 179 -1.22 -5.68 4.35
CA GLY A 179 -1.45 -5.57 5.79
C GLY A 179 -0.24 -5.85 6.67
N ASP A 180 0.88 -6.35 6.14
CA ASP A 180 2.06 -6.76 6.91
C ASP A 180 2.93 -5.59 7.37
N GLN A 181 4.02 -5.89 8.08
CA GLN A 181 4.96 -4.89 8.57
C GLN A 181 5.77 -4.26 7.42
N VAL A 182 6.11 -2.98 7.59
CA VAL A 182 7.06 -2.29 6.71
C VAL A 182 8.44 -2.93 6.89
N THR A 183 9.15 -3.15 5.79
CA THR A 183 10.48 -3.78 5.77
C THR A 183 11.36 -3.20 4.66
N ASP A 184 12.67 -3.25 4.82
CA ASP A 184 13.70 -2.94 3.82
C ASP A 184 14.21 -4.19 3.08
N PHE A 185 13.48 -5.32 3.22
CA PHE A 185 13.75 -6.59 2.57
C PHE A 185 12.76 -6.90 1.43
N ASP A 186 13.27 -7.58 0.40
CA ASP A 186 12.49 -8.21 -0.65
C ASP A 186 11.75 -9.46 -0.12
N PHE A 187 10.96 -10.14 -0.96
CA PHE A 187 10.17 -11.30 -0.52
C PHE A 187 11.00 -12.56 -0.22
N ALA A 188 12.29 -12.55 -0.54
CA ALA A 188 13.23 -13.59 -0.11
C ALA A 188 14.01 -13.21 1.16
N GLY A 189 13.73 -12.04 1.76
CA GLY A 189 14.41 -11.57 2.97
C GLY A 189 15.76 -10.90 2.72
N ASN A 190 16.07 -10.51 1.49
CA ASN A 190 17.32 -9.82 1.16
C ASN A 190 17.13 -8.30 1.13
N PRO A 191 18.11 -7.49 1.54
CA PRO A 191 18.02 -6.03 1.44
C PRO A 191 17.74 -5.58 0.00
N ILE A 192 16.86 -4.58 -0.15
CA ILE A 192 16.49 -4.06 -1.47
C ILE A 192 17.50 -2.98 -1.90
N SER A 193 18.42 -3.34 -2.79
CA SER A 193 19.37 -2.41 -3.41
C SER A 193 18.81 -1.78 -4.69
N ASP A 194 18.19 -2.59 -5.55
CA ASP A 194 17.49 -2.17 -6.75
C ASP A 194 16.20 -2.99 -6.92
N PRO A 195 15.02 -2.37 -6.72
CA PRO A 195 13.74 -3.04 -6.89
C PRO A 195 13.54 -3.70 -8.26
N ALA A 196 14.21 -3.25 -9.32
CA ALA A 196 14.08 -3.86 -10.64
C ALA A 196 14.71 -5.26 -10.72
N THR A 197 15.60 -5.60 -9.78
CA THR A 197 16.35 -6.87 -9.77
C THR A 197 16.20 -7.69 -8.49
N SER A 198 15.50 -7.17 -7.48
CA SER A 198 15.15 -7.87 -6.24
C SER A 198 14.16 -9.03 -6.46
N ASN A 199 14.04 -9.91 -5.46
CA ASN A 199 13.11 -11.02 -5.51
C ASN A 199 11.71 -10.61 -5.05
N TRP A 200 10.76 -10.67 -5.97
CA TRP A 200 9.35 -10.39 -5.71
C TRP A 200 8.44 -11.58 -5.96
N THR A 201 8.96 -12.78 -5.73
CA THR A 201 8.15 -14.00 -5.67
C THR A 201 7.74 -14.27 -4.24
N VAL A 202 6.44 -14.38 -3.99
CA VAL A 202 5.88 -14.62 -2.65
C VAL A 202 4.86 -15.75 -2.70
N ASN A 203 4.91 -16.62 -1.69
CA ASN A 203 3.88 -17.61 -1.45
C ASN A 203 2.75 -16.97 -0.63
N GLN A 204 1.60 -16.76 -1.27
CA GLN A 204 0.39 -16.21 -0.68
C GLN A 204 -0.41 -17.26 0.12
N GLY A 205 0.11 -18.49 0.19
CA GLY A 205 -0.57 -19.64 0.75
C GLY A 205 -1.75 -20.10 -0.09
N PRO A 206 -2.57 -21.05 0.40
CA PRO A 206 -3.75 -21.50 -0.31
C PRO A 206 -4.86 -20.46 -0.21
N THR A 207 -5.47 -20.14 -1.35
CA THR A 207 -6.70 -19.34 -1.40
C THR A 207 -7.92 -20.25 -1.43
N ALA A 208 -9.10 -19.69 -1.17
CA ALA A 208 -10.36 -20.42 -1.35
C ALA A 208 -10.55 -20.96 -2.78
N GLN A 209 -9.90 -20.33 -3.77
CA GLN A 209 -10.00 -20.66 -5.19
C GLN A 209 -8.91 -21.65 -5.64
N SER A 210 -7.77 -21.69 -4.96
CA SER A 210 -6.65 -22.55 -5.32
C SER A 210 -6.84 -24.02 -4.93
N SER A 211 -7.99 -24.36 -4.31
CA SER A 211 -8.36 -25.73 -3.92
C SER A 211 -7.29 -26.41 -3.05
N GLY A 212 -6.68 -25.64 -2.13
CA GLY A 212 -5.66 -26.13 -1.21
C GLY A 212 -4.24 -26.17 -1.79
N LYS A 213 -4.03 -25.71 -3.02
CA LYS A 213 -2.68 -25.46 -3.56
C LYS A 213 -2.20 -24.08 -3.13
N ASP A 214 -0.92 -23.96 -2.82
CA ASP A 214 -0.32 -22.64 -2.59
C ASP A 214 -0.38 -21.80 -3.86
N VAL A 215 -0.72 -20.52 -3.70
CA VAL A 215 -0.64 -19.52 -4.76
C VAL A 215 0.70 -18.82 -4.64
N VAL A 216 1.56 -19.00 -5.64
CA VAL A 216 2.82 -18.29 -5.74
C VAL A 216 2.64 -17.12 -6.68
N ALA A 217 2.62 -15.90 -6.14
CA ALA A 217 2.54 -14.68 -6.92
C ALA A 217 3.95 -14.20 -7.25
N ASN A 218 4.17 -13.82 -8.51
CA ASN A 218 5.39 -13.17 -8.94
C ASN A 218 5.07 -11.75 -9.41
N TYR A 219 5.81 -10.77 -8.91
CA TYR A 219 5.69 -9.39 -9.34
C TYR A 219 6.88 -9.02 -10.23
N ALA A 220 6.59 -8.59 -11.46
CA ALA A 220 7.58 -8.12 -12.39
C ALA A 220 7.74 -6.60 -12.26
N PHE A 221 8.98 -6.12 -12.41
CA PHE A 221 9.27 -4.70 -12.51
C PHE A 221 8.51 -4.06 -13.68
N TYR A 222 7.85 -2.92 -13.41
CA TYR A 222 7.18 -2.13 -14.45
C TYR A 222 7.89 -0.80 -14.71
N GLY A 223 8.25 -0.08 -13.66
CA GLY A 223 8.95 1.20 -13.80
C GLY A 223 8.99 2.03 -12.52
N TYR A 224 9.64 3.18 -12.61
CA TYR A 224 9.76 4.11 -11.50
C TYR A 224 8.89 5.35 -11.71
N LEU A 225 8.39 5.86 -10.60
CA LEU A 225 7.71 7.14 -10.50
C LEU A 225 8.37 7.99 -9.42
N PHE A 226 8.06 9.27 -9.40
CA PHE A 226 8.49 10.23 -8.40
C PHE A 226 7.26 10.80 -7.70
N VAL A 227 7.30 10.83 -6.37
CA VAL A 227 6.26 11.40 -5.50
C VAL A 227 6.71 12.79 -5.07
N PRO A 228 6.09 13.87 -5.59
CA PRO A 228 6.46 15.22 -5.18
C PRO A 228 6.01 15.54 -3.74
N HIS A 229 6.90 16.10 -2.92
CA HIS A 229 6.58 16.59 -1.58
C HIS A 229 5.68 17.84 -1.59
N SER A 230 5.51 18.50 -2.74
CA SER A 230 4.51 19.57 -2.91
C SER A 230 3.07 19.07 -2.73
N GLY A 231 2.86 17.75 -2.72
CA GLY A 231 1.61 17.09 -2.40
C GLY A 231 1.11 16.20 -3.53
N VAL A 232 0.59 15.03 -3.17
CA VAL A 232 -0.19 14.12 -4.01
C VAL A 232 -1.53 13.84 -3.34
N GLY A 233 -2.58 13.64 -4.13
CA GLY A 233 -3.94 13.41 -3.64
C GLY A 233 -4.32 11.95 -3.77
N ILE A 234 -4.05 11.15 -2.75
CA ILE A 234 -4.44 9.74 -2.72
C ILE A 234 -5.66 9.50 -1.84
N LEU A 235 -6.49 8.55 -2.23
CA LEU A 235 -7.63 8.09 -1.44
C LEU A 235 -7.78 6.61 -1.54
#